data_AF-A0A1I5T506-F1
#
_entry.id   AF-A0A1I5T506-F1
#
_cell.length_a   1.000
_cell.length_b   1.000
_cell.length_c   1.000
_cell.angle_alpha   90.00
_cell.angle_beta   90.00
_cell.angle_gamma   90.00
#
_symmetry.space_group_name_H-M   'P 1'
#
loop_
_entity.id
_entity.type
_entity.pdbx_description
1 polymer ?
#
loop_
_entity_poly.entity_id
_entity_poly.type
_entity_poly.pdbx_seq_one_letter_code
_entity_poly.pdbx_strand_id
1 'polypeptide(L)' 'MATRKLTAALTLALLAGLIALDLAQSAPLNPYQAPTLIALGSGQSAGGAHCAALPE' A
#
# COMPACT_ATOMS: atom_id res chain seq x y z
N MET A 1 -5.44 -35.18 -1.62
CA MET A 1 -6.32 -34.05 -2.05
C MET A 1 -6.75 -33.13 -0.90
N ALA A 2 -6.97 -33.61 0.32
CA ALA A 2 -7.45 -32.80 1.44
C ALA A 2 -6.50 -31.65 1.85
N THR A 3 -5.18 -31.89 1.88
CA THR A 3 -4.16 -30.88 2.22
C THR A 3 -4.20 -29.66 1.31
N ARG A 4 -4.32 -29.85 -0.01
CA ARG A 4 -4.41 -28.73 -0.97
C ARG A 4 -5.64 -27.84 -0.74
N LYS A 5 -6.81 -28.46 -0.47
CA LYS A 5 -8.05 -27.72 -0.20
C LYS A 5 -7.96 -26.94 1.12
N LEU A 6 -7.39 -27.55 2.15
CA LEU A 6 -7.16 -26.90 3.44
C LEU A 6 -6.21 -25.71 3.31
N THR A 7 -5.05 -25.90 2.65
CA THR A 7 -4.10 -24.80 2.42
C THR A 7 -4.76 -23.66 1.63
N ALA A 8 -5.50 -23.96 0.56
CA ALA A 8 -6.22 -22.95 -0.21
C ALA A 8 -7.24 -22.18 0.65
N ALA A 9 -8.04 -22.88 1.45
CA ALA A 9 -9.02 -22.25 2.34
C ALA A 9 -8.34 -21.33 3.37
N LEU A 10 -7.25 -21.79 3.99
CA LEU A 10 -6.49 -20.99 4.95
C LEU A 10 -5.87 -19.76 4.29
N THR A 11 -5.30 -19.89 3.09
CA THR A 11 -4.74 -18.73 2.36
C THR A 11 -5.80 -17.70 2.03
N LEU A 12 -6.98 -18.12 1.57
CA LEU A 12 -8.08 -17.22 1.25
C LEU A 12 -8.63 -16.54 2.51
N ALA A 13 -8.76 -17.28 3.61
CA ALA A 13 -9.19 -16.71 4.89
C ALA A 13 -8.19 -15.66 5.40
N LEU A 14 -6.88 -15.95 5.29
CA LEU A 14 -5.83 -15.03 5.72
C LEU A 14 -5.82 -13.75 4.87
N LEU A 15 -5.97 -13.87 3.54
CA LEU A 15 -6.05 -12.72 2.64
C LEU A 15 -7.28 -11.87 2.91
N ALA A 16 -8.45 -12.49 3.09
CA ALA A 16 -9.67 -11.78 3.43
C ALA A 16 -9.52 -11.03 4.77
N GLY A 17 -8.90 -11.67 5.77
CA GLY A 17 -8.59 -11.04 7.06
C GLY A 17 -7.64 -9.86 6.92
N LEU A 18 -6.58 -9.98 6.12
CA LEU A 18 -5.63 -8.90 5.84
C LEU A 18 -6.34 -7.71 5.19
N ILE A 19 -7.16 -7.94 4.17
CA ILE A 19 -7.90 -6.89 3.46
C ILE A 19 -8.89 -6.20 4.39
N ALA A 20 -9.65 -6.95 5.19
CA ALA A 20 -10.59 -6.38 6.15
C ALA A 20 -9.86 -5.51 7.21
N LEU A 21 -8.71 -5.97 7.68
CA LEU A 21 -7.89 -5.24 8.63
C LEU A 21 -7.29 -3.95 8.02
N ASP A 22 -6.84 -4.00 6.76
CA ASP A 22 -6.38 -2.84 6.00
C ASP A 22 -7.50 -1.82 5.84
N LEU A 23 -8.67 -2.24 5.36
CA LEU A 23 -9.84 -1.36 5.20
C LEU A 23 -10.31 -0.72 6.52
N ALA A 24 -10.20 -1.46 7.64
CA ALA A 24 -10.64 -0.97 8.95
C ALA A 24 -9.66 0.04 9.57
N GLN A 25 -8.37 -0.03 9.22
CA GLN A 25 -7.31 0.77 9.85
C GLN A 25 -6.72 1.85 8.94
N SER A 26 -6.78 1.67 7.63
CA SER A 26 -6.20 2.60 6.67
C SER A 26 -7.03 3.87 6.57
N ALA A 27 -6.35 5.02 6.70
CA ALA A 27 -6.94 6.30 6.36
C ALA A 27 -7.14 6.40 4.84
N PRO A 28 -8.07 7.25 4.35
CA PRO A 28 -8.17 7.55 2.93
C PRO A 28 -6.81 7.97 2.37
N LEU A 29 -6.41 7.41 1.22
CA LEU A 29 -5.15 7.75 0.58
C LEU A 29 -5.11 9.26 0.30
N ASN A 30 -4.16 9.96 0.91
CA ASN A 30 -3.90 11.36 0.60
C ASN A 30 -2.87 11.44 -0.54
N PRO A 31 -3.27 11.74 -1.79
CA PRO A 31 -2.36 11.79 -2.93
C PRO A 31 -1.31 12.92 -2.82
N TYR A 32 -1.54 13.92 -1.97
CA TYR A 32 -0.59 15.01 -1.72
C TYR A 32 0.48 14.67 -0.67
N GLN A 33 0.28 13.58 0.07
CA GLN A 33 1.21 13.09 1.10
C GLN A 33 1.74 11.69 0.75
N ALA A 34 1.55 11.25 -0.49
CA ALA A 34 2.03 9.96 -0.94
C ALA A 34 3.57 9.96 -0.90
N PRO A 35 4.20 9.10 -0.08
CA PRO A 35 5.65 9.02 -0.04
C PRO A 35 6.18 8.54 -1.40
N THR A 36 7.36 9.03 -1.78
CA THR A 36 8.04 8.60 -3.00
C THR A 36 8.24 7.08 -3.00
N LEU A 37 7.66 6.38 -3.98
CA LEU A 37 7.62 4.91 -4.02
C LEU A 37 9.01 4.25 -3.95
N ILE A 38 10.05 4.90 -4.48
CA ILE A 38 11.46 4.45 -4.42
C ILE A 38 12.36 5.70 -4.39
N ALA A 39 13.05 5.96 -3.29
CA ALA A 39 13.95 7.11 -3.11
C ALA A 39 15.39 6.68 -2.79
N LEU A 40 15.97 5.79 -3.60
CA LEU A 40 17.38 5.43 -3.44
C LEU A 40 18.28 6.53 -4.00
N GLY A 41 18.73 7.42 -3.12
CA GLY A 41 19.90 8.31 -3.33
C GLY A 41 19.71 9.46 -4.32
N SER A 42 18.49 9.79 -4.73
CA SER A 42 18.22 10.67 -5.89
C SER A 42 17.81 12.12 -5.56
N GLY A 43 17.66 12.49 -4.29
CA GLY A 43 17.22 13.84 -3.89
C GLY A 43 15.77 14.17 -4.28
N GLN A 44 14.93 13.17 -4.52
CA GLN A 44 13.53 13.34 -4.96
C GLN A 44 12.61 13.73 -3.81
N SER A 45 11.71 14.69 -4.05
CA SER A 45 10.64 15.07 -3.11
C SER A 45 9.33 14.34 -3.45
N ALA A 46 8.49 14.11 -2.44
CA ALA A 46 7.14 13.58 -2.62
C ALA A 46 6.26 14.64 -3.32
N GLY A 47 6.25 14.62 -4.65
CA GLY A 47 5.41 15.47 -5.48
C GLY A 47 4.03 14.84 -5.67
N GLY A 48 3.02 15.30 -4.94
CA GLY A 48 1.63 14.96 -5.25
C GLY A 48 1.16 15.47 -6.63
N ALA A 49 1.90 16.36 -7.29
CA ALA A 49 1.68 16.84 -8.65
C ALA A 49 2.93 17.52 -9.22
N HIS A 50 3.00 17.70 -10.54
CA HIS A 50 4.05 18.49 -11.22
C HIS A 50 4.20 19.92 -10.67
N CYS A 51 3.15 20.47 -10.05
CA CYS A 51 3.15 21.79 -9.37
C CYS A 51 3.46 21.74 -7.86
N ALA A 52 3.74 20.57 -7.27
CA ALA A 52 3.99 20.44 -5.83
C ALA A 52 5.47 20.64 -5.45
N ALA A 53 6.35 20.86 -6.44
CA ALA A 53 7.71 21.30 -6.19
C ALA A 53 7.68 22.78 -5.78
N LEU A 54 7.97 23.07 -4.51
CA LEU A 54 8.26 24.45 -4.09
C LEU A 54 9.57 24.90 -4.77
N PRO A 55 9.63 26.14 -5.30
CA PRO A 55 10.90 26.71 -5.74
C PRO A 55 11.85 26.87 -4.54
N GLU A 56 13.14 26.73 -4.80
CA GLU A 56 14.22 26.94 -3.83
C GLU A 56 14.24 28.38 -3.27
#